data_AF-Q0CFZ4-F1
#
_entry.id   AF-Q0CFZ4-F1
#
_cell.length_a   1.000
_cell.length_b   1.000
_cell.length_c   1.000
_cell.angle_alpha   90.00
_cell.angle_beta   90.00
_cell.angle_gamma   90.00
#
_symmetry.space_group_name_H-M   'P 1'
#
loop_
_entity.id
_entity.type
_entity.pdbx_description
1 polymer ?
#
loop_
_entity_poly.entity_id
_entity_poly.type
_entity_poly.pdbx_seq_one_letter_code
_entity_poly.pdbx_strand_id
1 'polypeptide(L)'
;MPAERTVHWGPLTGGDNGGEFTFFKENKSLRRLDIWYGNGSGGAAPYTVLKGIKVTWDGGDEQHTENTPDPEAADKANILHSAYVFENNEVIEWMDVFGHAPDGRADSLRFFSRDTGKFFAAGGTGGEKGIQLDGHKRGILYHDLN
;
A
#
# COMPACT_ATOMS: atom_id res chain seq x y z
N MET A 1 8.43 7.93 -31.28
CA MET A 1 8.38 8.57 -29.95
C MET A 1 7.96 7.50 -28.96
N PRO A 2 8.65 7.30 -27.81
CA PRO A 2 8.12 6.40 -26.80
C PRO A 2 6.77 6.94 -26.33
N ALA A 3 5.77 6.06 -26.18
CA ALA A 3 4.46 6.45 -25.68
C ALA A 3 4.60 7.08 -24.30
N GLU A 4 3.97 8.24 -24.10
CA GLU A 4 3.92 8.93 -22.82
C GLU A 4 3.27 8.00 -21.79
N ARG A 5 4.01 7.65 -20.74
CA ARG A 5 3.50 6.82 -19.65
C ARG A 5 2.68 7.72 -18.73
N THR A 6 1.37 7.79 -18.94
CA THR A 6 0.46 8.46 -17.99
C THR A 6 0.40 7.67 -16.70
N VAL A 7 0.74 8.33 -15.59
CA VAL A 7 0.57 7.80 -14.23
C VAL A 7 -0.87 8.04 -13.80
N HIS A 8 -1.54 6.98 -13.33
CA HIS A 8 -2.86 7.08 -12.74
C HIS A 8 -2.77 6.92 -11.23
N TRP A 9 -3.25 7.93 -10.51
CA TRP A 9 -3.39 7.91 -9.07
C TRP A 9 -4.82 7.48 -8.72
N GLY A 10 -4.94 6.50 -7.82
CA GLY A 10 -6.23 6.08 -7.30
C GLY A 10 -6.83 7.12 -6.34
N PRO A 11 -8.11 6.95 -5.95
CA PRO A 11 -8.73 7.81 -4.96
C PRO A 11 -8.07 7.61 -3.60
N LEU A 12 -8.08 8.68 -2.83
CA LEU A 12 -7.60 8.70 -1.46
C LEU A 12 -8.45 7.78 -0.58
N THR A 13 -7.82 7.07 0.34
CA THR A 13 -8.53 6.19 1.28
C THR A 13 -7.89 6.27 2.65
N GLY A 14 -8.72 6.39 3.68
CA GLY A 14 -8.31 6.70 5.05
C GLY A 14 -8.64 8.14 5.41
N GLY A 15 -8.11 8.62 6.52
CA GLY A 15 -8.45 9.94 7.04
C GLY A 15 -7.33 10.95 7.04
N ASP A 16 -7.67 12.15 7.51
CA ASP A 16 -6.99 13.37 7.06
C ASP A 16 -5.69 13.74 7.81
N ASN A 17 -5.11 12.78 8.53
CA ASN A 17 -3.98 13.05 9.43
C ASN A 17 -2.74 12.28 9.02
N GLY A 18 -1.59 12.96 8.91
CA GLY A 18 -0.28 12.38 8.56
C GLY A 18 0.58 13.36 7.76
N GLY A 19 1.72 12.91 7.25
CA GLY A 19 2.52 13.64 6.25
C GLY A 19 2.35 13.02 4.87
N GLU A 20 2.36 13.85 3.82
CA GLU A 20 2.29 13.39 2.44
C GLU A 20 3.54 12.56 2.09
N PHE A 21 3.34 11.48 1.34
CA PHE A 21 4.43 10.72 0.74
C PHE A 21 4.02 10.18 -0.61
N THR A 22 4.99 10.06 -1.51
CA THR A 22 4.82 9.44 -2.82
C THR A 22 5.99 8.50 -3.10
N PHE A 23 5.67 7.25 -3.43
CA PHE A 23 6.65 6.26 -3.86
C PHE A 23 6.46 5.95 -5.33
N PHE A 24 7.21 6.65 -6.18
CA PHE A 24 7.22 6.42 -7.62
C PHE A 24 8.61 6.61 -8.21
N LYS A 25 9.01 5.70 -9.10
CA LYS A 25 10.22 5.82 -9.93
C LYS A 25 9.90 5.43 -11.37
N GLU A 26 9.92 6.42 -12.28
CA GLU A 26 9.48 6.28 -13.69
C GLU A 26 10.12 5.12 -14.46
N ASN A 27 11.36 4.78 -14.12
CA ASN A 27 12.17 3.78 -14.81
C ASN A 27 12.60 2.60 -13.92
N LYS A 28 11.91 2.36 -12.80
CA LYS A 28 12.19 1.21 -11.94
C LYS A 28 10.91 0.43 -11.66
N SER A 29 10.98 -0.88 -11.84
CA SER A 29 9.91 -1.77 -11.41
C SER A 29 10.00 -1.98 -9.90
N LEU A 30 8.84 -2.15 -9.27
CA LEU A 30 8.76 -2.55 -7.87
C LEU A 30 9.12 -4.03 -7.77
N ARG A 31 10.06 -4.37 -6.88
CA ARG A 31 10.52 -5.74 -6.66
C ARG A 31 9.94 -6.35 -5.39
N ARG A 32 9.75 -5.52 -4.36
CA ARG A 32 9.20 -5.96 -3.08
C ARG A 32 8.33 -4.87 -2.46
N LEU A 33 7.19 -5.29 -1.92
CA LEU A 33 6.30 -4.48 -1.10
C LEU A 33 6.23 -5.11 0.28
N ASP A 34 6.51 -4.34 1.31
CA ASP A 34 6.36 -4.71 2.71
C ASP A 34 5.30 -3.81 3.35
N ILE A 35 4.35 -4.42 4.06
CA ILE A 35 3.24 -3.74 4.72
C ILE A 35 3.23 -4.12 6.20
N TRP A 36 3.17 -3.13 7.07
CA TRP A 36 2.97 -3.29 8.51
C TRP A 36 1.55 -2.87 8.87
N TYR A 37 0.92 -3.61 9.76
CA TYR A 37 -0.46 -3.34 10.20
C TYR A 37 -0.68 -3.81 11.64
N GLY A 38 -1.62 -3.18 12.34
CA GLY A 38 -1.89 -3.49 13.75
C GLY A 38 -2.98 -2.58 14.31
N ASN A 39 -3.23 -2.64 15.61
CA ASN A 39 -4.29 -1.87 16.25
C ASN A 39 -4.14 -0.37 15.99
N GLY A 40 -5.22 0.31 15.61
CA GLY A 40 -5.26 1.76 15.45
C GLY A 40 -5.00 2.51 16.76
N SER A 41 -5.08 3.83 16.69
CA SER A 41 -4.98 4.71 17.86
C SER A 41 -6.23 5.59 17.96
N GLY A 42 -6.50 6.13 19.16
CA GLY A 42 -7.68 6.96 19.40
C GLY A 42 -8.98 6.22 19.06
N GLY A 43 -9.86 6.84 18.27
CA GLY A 43 -11.11 6.23 17.80
C GLY A 43 -10.93 4.98 16.94
N ALA A 44 -9.74 4.77 16.37
CA ALA A 44 -9.41 3.59 15.59
C ALA A 44 -8.81 2.43 16.41
N ALA A 45 -8.65 2.58 17.73
CA ALA A 45 -8.07 1.56 18.61
C ALA A 45 -8.69 0.15 18.51
N PRO A 46 -10.02 -0.05 18.30
CA PRO A 46 -10.58 -1.39 18.18
C PRO A 46 -10.37 -2.03 16.81
N TYR A 47 -9.80 -1.31 15.83
CA TYR A 47 -9.62 -1.79 14.47
C TYR A 47 -8.15 -2.08 14.16
N THR A 48 -7.91 -3.04 13.26
CA THR A 48 -6.60 -3.25 12.65
C THR A 48 -6.45 -2.35 11.44
N VAL A 49 -5.42 -1.51 11.44
CA VAL A 49 -5.16 -0.50 10.41
C VAL A 49 -3.76 -0.68 9.83
N LEU A 50 -3.54 -0.17 8.61
CA LEU A 50 -2.22 -0.04 8.04
C LEU A 50 -1.37 0.93 8.86
N LYS A 51 -0.11 0.55 9.07
CA LYS A 51 0.85 1.27 9.90
C LYS A 51 2.00 1.82 9.08
N GLY A 52 2.54 1.03 8.17
CA GLY A 52 3.65 1.46 7.33
C GLY A 52 3.78 0.65 6.06
N ILE A 53 4.46 1.25 5.10
CA ILE A 53 4.75 0.69 3.79
C ILE A 53 6.24 0.87 3.52
N LYS A 54 6.88 -0.16 2.99
CA LYS A 54 8.21 -0.09 2.40
C LYS A 54 8.16 -0.70 1.01
N VAL A 55 8.85 -0.04 0.09
CA VAL A 55 9.04 -0.49 -1.28
C VAL A 55 10.52 -0.70 -1.53
N THR A 56 10.86 -1.80 -2.19
CA THR A 56 12.19 -2.03 -2.76
C THR A 56 12.07 -2.09 -4.26
N TRP A 57 12.76 -1.19 -4.95
CA TRP A 57 12.81 -1.09 -6.40
C TRP A 57 13.89 -1.99 -6.99
N ASP A 58 13.81 -2.22 -8.30
CA ASP A 58 14.91 -2.82 -9.04
C ASP A 58 16.23 -2.06 -8.85
N GLY A 59 17.30 -2.82 -8.61
CA GLY A 59 18.60 -2.30 -8.20
C GLY A 59 18.77 -2.13 -6.68
N GLY A 60 17.74 -2.41 -5.87
CA GLY A 60 17.84 -2.46 -4.41
C GLY A 60 17.57 -1.14 -3.70
N ASP A 61 17.18 -0.08 -4.41
CA ASP A 61 16.78 1.18 -3.78
C ASP A 61 15.52 0.97 -2.93
N GLU A 62 15.49 1.56 -1.75
CA GLU A 62 14.35 1.44 -0.83
C GLU A 62 13.71 2.80 -0.57
N GLN A 63 12.39 2.83 -0.40
CA GLN A 63 11.64 3.95 0.16
C GLN A 63 10.63 3.40 1.17
N HIS A 64 10.39 4.12 2.27
CA HIS A 64 9.47 3.67 3.30
C HIS A 64 8.82 4.84 4.02
N THR A 65 7.66 4.59 4.62
CA THR A 65 7.01 5.49 5.57
C THR A 65 7.72 5.42 6.93
N GLU A 66 7.44 6.33 7.85
CA GLU A 66 8.13 6.38 9.15
C GLU A 66 7.89 5.13 10.02
N ASN A 67 6.71 4.53 9.96
CA ASN A 67 6.32 3.45 10.86
C ASN A 67 6.56 2.06 10.25
N THR A 68 7.83 1.78 9.94
CA THR A 68 8.33 0.48 9.45
C THR A 68 9.32 -0.12 10.45
N PRO A 69 8.85 -0.59 11.63
CA PRO A 69 9.73 -1.12 12.66
C PRO A 69 10.47 -2.37 12.17
N ASP A 70 11.66 -2.59 12.73
CA ASP A 70 12.34 -3.88 12.60
C ASP A 70 11.47 -5.01 13.22
N PRO A 71 11.73 -6.29 12.88
CA PRO A 71 10.90 -7.39 13.35
C PRO A 71 10.78 -7.50 14.88
N GLU A 72 11.84 -7.15 15.63
CA GLU A 72 11.84 -7.24 17.08
C GLU A 72 10.97 -6.13 17.71
N ALA A 73 11.07 -4.92 17.18
CA ALA A 73 10.23 -3.80 17.59
C ALA A 73 8.77 -4.01 17.17
N ALA A 74 8.53 -4.61 16.01
CA ALA A 74 7.19 -4.95 15.52
C ALA A 74 6.50 -5.94 16.46
N ASP A 75 7.19 -7.01 16.86
CA ASP A 75 6.67 -8.03 17.78
C ASP A 75 6.30 -7.42 19.15
N LYS A 76 7.20 -6.62 19.73
CA LYS A 76 6.95 -5.90 20.99
C LYS A 76 5.75 -4.96 20.93
N ALA A 77 5.48 -4.38 19.76
CA ALA A 77 4.37 -3.46 19.52
C ALA A 77 3.08 -4.15 19.05
N ASN A 78 3.05 -5.48 18.93
CA ASN A 78 1.96 -6.25 18.31
C ASN A 78 1.61 -5.73 16.90
N ILE A 79 2.63 -5.33 16.14
CA ILE A 79 2.51 -4.94 14.73
C ILE A 79 2.84 -6.15 13.87
N LEU A 80 1.91 -6.51 13.01
CA LEU A 80 2.05 -7.57 12.03
C LEU A 80 2.73 -7.05 10.77
N HIS A 81 3.40 -7.94 10.06
CA HIS A 81 4.11 -7.65 8.82
C HIS A 81 3.73 -8.65 7.75
N SER A 82 3.56 -8.19 6.52
CA SER A 82 3.36 -9.02 5.34
C SER A 82 4.11 -8.44 4.16
N ALA A 83 4.72 -9.31 3.36
CA ALA A 83 5.52 -8.91 2.23
C ALA A 83 5.09 -9.64 0.95
N TYR A 84 5.21 -8.95 -0.18
CA TYR A 84 5.04 -9.50 -1.50
C TYR A 84 6.30 -9.25 -2.32
N VAL A 85 6.80 -10.29 -3.00
CA VAL A 85 7.92 -10.18 -3.93
C VAL A 85 7.37 -10.35 -5.34
N PHE A 86 7.60 -9.32 -6.16
CA PHE A 86 7.15 -9.29 -7.55
C PHE A 86 8.10 -10.11 -8.43
N GLU A 87 7.52 -10.89 -9.35
CA GLU A 87 8.25 -11.49 -10.46
C GLU A 87 8.64 -10.41 -11.49
N ASN A 88 9.64 -10.73 -12.33
CA ASN A 88 10.06 -9.80 -13.38
C ASN A 88 8.92 -9.50 -14.35
N ASN A 89 8.59 -8.21 -14.50
CA ASN A 89 7.49 -7.70 -15.33
C ASN A 89 6.08 -8.14 -14.87
N GLU A 90 5.93 -8.54 -13.61
CA GLU A 90 4.62 -8.86 -13.05
C GLU A 90 3.69 -7.64 -13.07
N VAL A 91 2.47 -7.85 -13.57
CA VAL A 91 1.42 -6.85 -13.63
C VAL A 91 0.31 -7.19 -12.65
N ILE A 92 0.03 -6.25 -11.76
CA ILE A 92 -1.16 -6.26 -10.92
C ILE A 92 -2.38 -6.01 -11.81
N GLU A 93 -3.38 -6.89 -11.70
CA GLU A 93 -4.65 -6.75 -12.43
C GLU A 93 -5.57 -5.75 -11.74
N TRP A 94 -5.70 -5.84 -10.42
CA TRP A 94 -6.51 -4.94 -9.64
C TRP A 94 -5.89 -4.73 -8.27
N MET A 95 -6.17 -3.57 -7.71
CA MET A 95 -5.71 -3.17 -6.39
C MET A 95 -6.79 -2.34 -5.72
N ASP A 96 -7.05 -2.66 -4.46
CA ASP A 96 -7.98 -1.97 -3.60
C ASP A 96 -7.27 -1.57 -2.31
N VAL A 97 -7.61 -0.39 -1.81
CA VAL A 97 -7.32 0.02 -0.44
C VAL A 97 -8.66 0.14 0.27
N PHE A 98 -8.75 -0.46 1.45
CA PHE A 98 -9.92 -0.36 2.31
C PHE A 98 -9.62 0.64 3.40
N GLY A 99 -10.61 1.46 3.76
CA GLY A 99 -10.48 2.39 4.86
C GLY A 99 -11.74 3.22 5.03
N HIS A 100 -11.72 4.14 5.98
CA HIS A 100 -12.83 5.06 6.19
C HIS A 100 -12.32 6.49 6.02
N ALA A 101 -13.01 7.27 5.18
CA ALA A 101 -12.71 8.67 4.91
C ALA A 101 -13.91 9.53 5.30
N PRO A 102 -13.73 10.78 5.77
CA PRO A 102 -12.45 11.49 5.98
C PRO A 102 -11.84 11.30 7.38
N ASP A 103 -12.54 10.66 8.31
CA ASP A 103 -12.14 10.64 9.74
C ASP A 103 -11.49 9.31 10.18
N GLY A 104 -11.24 8.40 9.25
CA GLY A 104 -10.75 7.06 9.55
C GLY A 104 -9.27 6.83 9.26
N ARG A 105 -8.92 5.56 9.03
CA ARG A 105 -7.58 5.12 8.65
C ARG A 105 -7.70 4.18 7.44
N ALA A 106 -6.59 4.01 6.73
CA ALA A 106 -6.48 2.91 5.79
C ALA A 106 -6.39 1.61 6.60
N ASP A 107 -7.32 0.70 6.35
CA ASP A 107 -7.48 -0.56 7.07
C ASP A 107 -6.64 -1.67 6.43
N SER A 108 -6.78 -1.85 5.12
CA SER A 108 -6.07 -2.90 4.39
C SER A 108 -5.75 -2.55 2.94
N LEU A 109 -4.72 -3.19 2.40
CA LEU A 109 -4.36 -3.16 1.00
C LEU A 109 -4.49 -4.58 0.44
N ARG A 110 -5.15 -4.69 -0.71
CA ARG A 110 -5.41 -5.98 -1.37
C ARG A 110 -5.17 -5.84 -2.85
N PHE A 111 -4.54 -6.84 -3.46
CA PHE A 111 -4.37 -6.88 -4.91
C PHE A 111 -4.30 -8.31 -5.44
N PHE A 112 -4.48 -8.43 -6.74
CA PHE A 112 -4.31 -9.67 -7.47
C PHE A 112 -3.41 -9.45 -8.66
N SER A 113 -2.49 -10.39 -8.86
CA SER A 113 -1.66 -10.46 -10.05
C SER A 113 -2.22 -11.48 -11.03
N ARG A 114 -2.55 -11.03 -12.24
CA ARG A 114 -3.02 -11.93 -13.30
C ARG A 114 -1.92 -12.89 -13.73
N ASP A 115 -0.69 -12.39 -13.81
CA ASP A 115 0.44 -13.13 -14.36
C ASP A 115 0.85 -14.31 -13.47
N THR A 116 0.76 -14.13 -12.16
CA THR A 116 1.13 -15.18 -11.19
C THR A 116 -0.08 -15.90 -10.60
N GLY A 117 -1.30 -15.37 -10.78
CA GLY A 117 -2.51 -15.86 -10.13
C GLY A 117 -2.51 -15.69 -8.60
N LYS A 118 -1.58 -14.89 -8.06
CA LYS A 118 -1.43 -14.69 -6.61
C LYS A 118 -2.33 -13.55 -6.14
N PHE A 119 -2.98 -13.79 -5.00
CA PHE A 119 -3.69 -12.79 -4.23
C PHE A 119 -2.83 -12.35 -3.05
N PHE A 120 -2.78 -11.04 -2.80
CA PHE A 120 -2.13 -10.46 -1.62
C PHE A 120 -3.14 -9.64 -0.82
N ALA A 121 -3.07 -9.75 0.51
CA ALA A 121 -3.81 -8.94 1.44
C ALA A 121 -2.97 -8.65 2.69
N ALA A 122 -2.98 -7.40 3.13
CA ALA A 122 -2.36 -6.97 4.39
C ALA A 122 -3.26 -5.93 5.07
N GLY A 123 -3.44 -6.04 6.39
CA GLY A 123 -4.28 -5.14 7.17
C GLY A 123 -5.55 -5.79 7.75
N GLY A 124 -6.48 -4.94 8.19
CA GLY A 124 -7.74 -5.35 8.80
C GLY A 124 -8.84 -5.77 7.83
N THR A 125 -9.97 -6.22 8.39
CA THR A 125 -11.15 -6.65 7.62
C THR A 125 -12.20 -5.55 7.45
N GLY A 126 -11.98 -4.37 8.03
CA GLY A 126 -12.90 -3.22 7.99
C GLY A 126 -12.71 -2.33 6.76
N GLY A 127 -13.33 -1.15 6.83
CA GLY A 127 -13.22 -0.10 5.84
C GLY A 127 -14.12 -0.28 4.61
N GLU A 128 -14.36 0.83 3.94
CA GLU A 128 -15.00 0.89 2.64
C GLU A 128 -13.95 0.65 1.55
N LYS A 129 -14.35 -0.03 0.47
CA LYS A 129 -13.47 -0.36 -0.65
C LYS A 129 -13.21 0.88 -1.51
N GLY A 130 -11.96 1.34 -1.53
CA GLY A 130 -11.42 2.31 -2.49
C GLY A 130 -10.67 1.61 -3.63
N ILE A 131 -11.24 1.63 -4.83
CA ILE A 131 -10.62 1.03 -6.03
C ILE A 131 -9.43 1.88 -6.45
N GLN A 132 -8.22 1.34 -6.35
CA GLN A 132 -6.99 2.01 -6.78
C GLN A 132 -6.64 1.68 -8.23
N LEU A 133 -6.92 0.44 -8.62
CA LEU A 133 -6.64 -0.08 -9.95
C LEU A 133 -7.76 -1.02 -10.38
N ASP A 134 -8.41 -0.70 -11.49
CA ASP A 134 -9.26 -1.62 -12.24
C ASP A 134 -8.47 -2.19 -13.43
N GLY A 135 -8.81 -3.41 -13.87
CA GLY A 135 -8.08 -4.25 -14.85
C GLY A 135 -7.85 -3.69 -16.26
N HIS A 136 -7.88 -2.36 -16.41
CA HIS A 136 -7.64 -1.61 -17.62
C HIS A 136 -6.56 -0.52 -17.47
N LYS A 137 -5.97 -0.32 -16.28
CA LYS A 137 -4.99 0.76 -16.02
C LYS A 137 -3.71 0.23 -15.39
N ARG A 138 -2.63 1.02 -15.42
CA ARG A 138 -1.44 0.85 -14.57
C ARG A 138 -1.49 1.97 -13.52
N GLY A 139 -1.71 1.62 -12.26
CA GLY A 139 -1.95 2.58 -11.17
C GLY A 139 -0.73 2.70 -10.25
N ILE A 140 -0.58 3.87 -9.64
CA ILE A 140 0.45 4.16 -8.63
C ILE A 140 -0.28 4.61 -7.35
N LEU A 141 0.25 4.21 -6.21
CA LEU A 141 -0.34 4.50 -4.90
C LEU A 141 -0.16 5.99 -4.57
N TYR A 142 -1.26 6.73 -4.43
CA TYR A 142 -1.27 8.13 -3.98
C TYR A 142 -2.04 8.29 -2.68
N HIS A 143 -1.64 9.27 -1.88
CA HIS A 143 -2.43 9.88 -0.82
C HIS A 143 -2.19 11.41 -0.86
N ASP A 144 -3.22 12.26 -0.71
CA ASP A 144 -3.26 13.71 -0.97
C ASP A 144 -4.11 14.38 0.11
N LEU A 145 -3.64 15.47 0.73
CA LEU A 145 -4.46 16.32 1.61
C LEU A 145 -3.93 17.76 1.73
N ASN A 146 -4.88 18.69 1.82
CA ASN A 146 -4.74 20.01 2.45
C ASN A 146 -4.88 19.91 3.98
#